data_AF-A0A953VNE4-F1
#
_entry.id   AF-A0A953VNE4-F1
#
_cell.length_a   1.000
_cell.length_b   1.000
_cell.length_c   1.000
_cell.angle_alpha   90.00
_cell.angle_beta   90.00
_cell.angle_gamma   90.00
#
_symmetry.space_group_name_H-M   'P 1'
#
loop_
_entity.id
_entity.type
_entity.pdbx_description
1 polymer ?
#
loop_
_entity_poly.entity_id
_entity_poly.type
_entity_poly.pdbx_seq_one_letter_code
_entity_poly.pdbx_strand_id
1 'polypeptide(L)'
;MTDYAISCPPQPSVAIADSDQRFPVRRIFCVGRNYAAHAREMGRDPDREPPFFFTKPADAVVDDNQVVPYPPETSNFHFEGELVVAIGKGGRDIAKSNALSHVWGYAIGNDLTRRDLQLVAREMGRPWDWGKAFDRSAVCGPVHPVASVGHPSAGAIQTMVNAEVKQDADLSELIWSVPEVISILSGSVELRPGDLIYSGTPAGVGRLEVGDICKVSIAGLGVLTTTIVMADG
;
A
#
# COMPACT_ATOMS: atom_id res chain seq x y z
N MET A 1 1.78 -5.96 32.45
CA MET A 1 1.38 -4.85 31.57
C MET A 1 2.10 -3.61 32.06
N THR A 2 2.63 -2.81 31.14
CA THR A 2 3.24 -1.52 31.48
C THR A 2 2.12 -0.55 31.86
N ASP A 3 2.34 0.24 32.90
CA ASP A 3 1.43 1.33 33.27
C ASP A 3 1.79 2.58 32.46
N TYR A 4 0.80 3.19 31.81
CA TYR A 4 0.99 4.32 30.91
C TYR A 4 0.27 5.55 31.47
N ALA A 5 0.88 6.73 31.30
CA ALA A 5 0.32 7.99 31.80
C ALA A 5 -1.00 8.41 31.11
N ILE A 6 -1.35 7.79 29.98
CA ILE A 6 -2.58 8.01 29.22
C ILE A 6 -3.10 6.67 28.69
N SER A 7 -4.39 6.64 28.30
CA SER A 7 -4.97 5.50 27.60
C SER A 7 -4.23 5.25 26.28
N CYS A 8 -3.74 4.03 26.09
CA CYS A 8 -3.15 3.65 24.81
C CYS A 8 -4.21 3.71 23.71
N PRO A 9 -3.93 4.35 22.56
CA PRO A 9 -4.80 4.21 21.41
C PRO A 9 -4.91 2.72 21.03
N PRO A 10 -6.04 2.30 20.43
CA PRO A 10 -6.18 0.95 19.92
C PRO A 10 -5.03 0.60 18.96
N GLN A 11 -4.47 -0.60 19.09
CA GLN A 11 -3.42 -1.08 18.20
C GLN A 11 -3.98 -1.14 16.76
N PRO A 12 -3.39 -0.38 15.81
CA PRO A 12 -3.79 -0.49 14.40
C PRO A 12 -3.63 -1.93 13.92
N SER A 13 -4.63 -2.39 13.18
CA SER A 13 -4.70 -3.76 12.68
C SER A 13 -5.57 -3.78 11.43
N VAL A 14 -5.42 -4.83 10.61
CA VAL A 14 -6.25 -5.07 9.42
C VAL A 14 -6.95 -6.42 9.54
N ALA A 15 -8.11 -6.57 8.88
CA ALA A 15 -8.86 -7.82 8.85
C ALA A 15 -8.03 -8.97 8.26
N ILE A 16 -8.36 -10.21 8.63
CA ILE A 16 -7.83 -11.43 8.02
C ILE A 16 -8.99 -12.09 7.26
N ALA A 17 -8.74 -12.54 6.04
CA ALA A 17 -9.77 -13.23 5.25
C ALA A 17 -10.26 -14.49 5.98
N ASP A 18 -11.58 -14.66 6.05
CA ASP A 18 -12.26 -15.79 6.69
C ASP A 18 -11.89 -16.02 8.16
N SER A 19 -11.62 -14.95 8.92
CA SER A 19 -11.25 -15.03 10.35
C SER A 19 -11.73 -13.82 11.16
N ASP A 20 -12.09 -14.06 12.42
CA ASP A 20 -12.36 -13.00 13.41
C ASP A 20 -11.05 -12.44 14.03
N GLN A 21 -9.91 -13.07 13.76
CA GLN A 21 -8.61 -12.55 14.17
C GLN A 21 -8.20 -11.38 13.28
N ARG A 22 -7.32 -10.51 13.80
CA ARG A 22 -6.77 -9.37 13.07
C ARG A 22 -5.25 -9.44 12.98
N PHE A 23 -4.70 -8.93 11.89
CA PHE A 23 -3.26 -8.79 11.71
C PHE A 23 -2.80 -7.44 12.29
N PRO A 24 -2.00 -7.40 13.38
CA PRO A 24 -1.57 -6.15 14.00
C PRO A 24 -0.53 -5.45 13.13
N VAL A 25 -0.78 -4.18 12.79
CA VAL A 25 0.09 -3.39 11.92
C VAL A 25 1.17 -2.70 12.74
N ARG A 26 2.43 -2.89 12.36
CA ARG A 26 3.59 -2.26 13.01
C ARG A 26 4.09 -1.04 12.24
N ARG A 27 4.54 -1.23 11.02
CA ARG A 27 4.96 -0.16 10.09
C ARG A 27 4.39 -0.46 8.71
N ILE A 28 4.20 0.60 7.93
CA ILE A 28 3.78 0.52 6.54
C ILE A 28 4.92 1.08 5.71
N PHE A 29 5.48 0.25 4.83
CA PHE A 29 6.47 0.63 3.84
C PHE A 29 5.81 0.63 2.46
N CYS A 30 6.19 1.56 1.60
CA CYS A 30 5.65 1.69 0.26
C CYS A 30 6.79 1.84 -0.74
N VAL A 31 6.72 1.11 -1.85
CA VAL A 31 7.73 1.15 -2.92
C VAL A 31 7.33 2.14 -3.99
N GLY A 32 8.15 3.16 -4.20
CA GLY A 32 7.90 4.12 -5.27
C GLY A 32 8.27 3.59 -6.65
N ARG A 33 7.39 3.80 -7.64
CA ARG A 33 7.63 3.54 -9.07
C ARG A 33 8.02 2.10 -9.42
N ASN A 34 7.36 1.12 -8.83
CA ASN A 34 7.71 -0.29 -9.04
C ASN A 34 7.03 -0.97 -10.24
N TYR A 35 6.39 -0.20 -11.14
CA TYR A 35 5.87 -0.69 -12.43
C TYR A 35 6.48 0.13 -13.57
N ALA A 36 6.97 -0.53 -14.62
CA ALA A 36 7.69 0.14 -15.70
C ALA A 36 6.82 1.17 -16.44
N ALA A 37 5.56 0.85 -16.71
CA ALA A 37 4.62 1.77 -17.35
C ALA A 37 4.36 3.02 -16.48
N HIS A 38 4.19 2.84 -15.17
CA HIS A 38 3.99 3.93 -14.22
C HIS A 38 5.24 4.81 -14.07
N ALA A 39 6.44 4.22 -14.06
CA ALA A 39 7.70 4.96 -14.06
C ALA A 39 7.81 5.89 -15.29
N ARG A 40 7.42 5.40 -16.48
CA ARG A 40 7.37 6.20 -17.71
C ARG A 40 6.32 7.31 -17.66
N GLU A 41 5.12 7.02 -17.15
CA GLU A 41 4.05 8.01 -16.93
C GLU A 41 4.53 9.16 -16.03
N MET A 42 5.36 8.85 -15.04
CA MET A 42 5.98 9.82 -14.14
C MET A 42 7.25 10.49 -14.70
N GLY A 43 7.52 10.34 -16.00
CA GLY A 43 8.59 11.02 -16.74
C GLY A 43 9.99 10.44 -16.51
N ARG A 44 10.12 9.14 -16.26
CA ARG A 44 11.42 8.46 -16.06
C ARG A 44 11.63 7.32 -17.04
N ASP A 45 12.88 7.07 -17.40
CA ASP A 45 13.28 5.90 -18.20
C ASP A 45 13.53 4.72 -17.23
N PRO A 46 12.78 3.61 -17.34
CA PRO A 46 12.93 2.49 -16.40
C PRO A 46 14.15 1.64 -16.76
N ASP A 47 15.35 2.14 -16.49
CA ASP A 47 16.44 1.25 -16.08
C ASP A 47 16.13 0.71 -14.67
N ARG A 48 16.68 -0.45 -14.29
CA ARG A 48 16.54 -1.01 -12.92
C ARG A 48 17.33 -0.17 -11.90
N GLU A 49 17.04 1.12 -11.80
CA GLU A 49 17.48 1.97 -10.72
C GLU A 49 16.99 1.37 -9.38
N PRO A 50 17.80 1.48 -8.31
CA PRO A 50 17.39 0.99 -6.99
C PRO A 50 16.02 1.54 -6.60
N PRO A 51 15.12 0.70 -6.03
CA PRO A 51 13.83 1.19 -5.58
C PRO A 51 14.05 2.17 -4.43
N PHE A 52 13.14 3.14 -4.30
CA PHE A 52 13.07 4.00 -3.14
C PHE A 52 11.82 3.70 -2.34
N PHE A 53 11.90 3.96 -1.04
CA PHE A 53 10.85 3.64 -0.09
C PHE A 53 10.41 4.90 0.64
N PHE A 54 9.12 4.97 0.93
CA PHE A 54 8.56 5.88 1.92
C PHE A 54 7.68 5.07 2.88
N THR A 55 7.15 5.74 3.90
CA THR A 55 6.35 5.08 4.93
C THR A 55 5.04 5.82 5.16
N LYS A 56 4.07 5.09 5.70
CA LYS A 56 2.85 5.63 6.29
C LYS A 56 2.80 5.22 7.77
N PRO A 57 2.20 6.03 8.65
CA PRO A 57 2.04 5.64 10.04
C PRO A 57 1.03 4.47 10.13
N ALA A 58 1.18 3.61 11.14
CA ALA A 58 0.40 2.38 11.23
C ALA A 58 -1.10 2.62 11.36
N ASP A 59 -1.50 3.73 11.99
CA ASP A 59 -2.88 4.17 12.18
C ASP A 59 -3.48 4.86 10.94
N ALA A 60 -2.71 5.04 9.86
CA ALA A 60 -3.28 5.44 8.56
C ALA A 60 -4.04 4.30 7.86
N VAL A 61 -3.98 3.07 8.38
CA VAL A 61 -4.71 1.94 7.78
C VAL A 61 -6.22 2.11 7.86
N VAL A 62 -6.89 1.70 6.79
CA VAL A 62 -8.34 1.68 6.68
C VAL A 62 -8.76 0.32 6.14
N ASP A 63 -9.69 -0.35 6.83
CA ASP A 63 -10.25 -1.64 6.38
C ASP A 63 -11.11 -1.48 5.11
N ASP A 64 -11.34 -2.59 4.41
CA ASP A 64 -12.28 -2.69 3.29
C ASP A 64 -13.71 -2.23 3.65
N ASN A 65 -14.43 -1.70 2.66
CA ASN A 65 -15.79 -1.16 2.75
C ASN A 65 -15.97 -0.02 3.77
N GLN A 66 -14.88 0.60 4.20
CA GLN A 66 -14.92 1.83 4.98
C GLN A 66 -14.93 3.06 4.08
N VAL A 67 -15.51 4.14 4.59
CA VAL A 67 -15.46 5.44 3.93
C VAL A 67 -14.11 6.11 4.18
N VAL A 68 -13.63 6.91 3.23
CA VAL A 68 -12.45 7.77 3.41
C VAL A 68 -12.86 9.22 3.17
N PRO A 69 -12.73 10.09 4.18
CA PRO A 69 -12.92 11.52 3.99
C PRO A 69 -11.95 12.09 2.96
N TYR A 70 -12.43 12.97 2.09
CA TYR A 70 -11.55 13.75 1.22
C TYR A 70 -10.59 14.57 2.09
N PRO A 71 -9.26 14.38 1.96
CA PRO A 71 -8.34 14.93 2.94
C PRO A 71 -8.20 16.45 2.81
N PRO A 72 -7.85 17.16 3.89
CA PRO A 72 -7.62 18.60 3.84
C PRO A 72 -6.35 18.94 3.04
N GLU A 73 -6.23 20.21 2.66
CA GLU A 73 -5.06 20.80 2.00
C GLU A 73 -4.69 20.16 0.65
N THR A 74 -5.63 19.47 0.01
CA THR A 74 -5.46 19.00 -1.37
C THR A 74 -6.65 19.39 -2.21
N SER A 75 -6.39 19.61 -3.49
CA SER A 75 -7.38 19.65 -4.56
C SER A 75 -7.06 18.58 -5.62
N ASN A 76 -6.09 17.71 -5.35
CA ASN A 76 -5.64 16.68 -6.28
C ASN A 76 -5.39 15.37 -5.54
N PHE A 77 -6.46 14.72 -5.09
CA PHE A 77 -6.42 13.50 -4.33
C PHE A 77 -6.41 12.27 -5.25
N HIS A 78 -5.42 11.39 -5.14
CA HIS A 78 -5.21 10.27 -6.07
C HIS A 78 -5.39 8.89 -5.42
N PHE A 79 -5.84 7.92 -6.21
CA PHE A 79 -5.74 6.48 -5.92
C PHE A 79 -4.48 5.86 -6.52
N GLU A 80 -4.01 4.79 -5.92
CA GLU A 80 -2.90 3.94 -6.39
C GLU A 80 -3.18 2.50 -5.95
N GLY A 81 -3.77 1.67 -6.81
CA GLY A 81 -4.05 0.26 -6.48
C GLY A 81 -2.77 -0.56 -6.40
N GLU A 82 -2.58 -1.34 -5.33
CA GLU A 82 -1.33 -2.08 -5.08
C GLU A 82 -1.56 -3.47 -4.46
N LEU A 83 -0.58 -4.36 -4.64
CA LEU A 83 -0.43 -5.54 -3.81
C LEU A 83 0.23 -5.17 -2.48
N VAL A 84 -0.33 -5.64 -1.37
CA VAL A 84 0.21 -5.46 -0.02
C VAL A 84 0.75 -6.80 0.49
N VAL A 85 1.97 -6.78 1.02
CA VAL A 85 2.64 -7.93 1.62
C VAL A 85 2.65 -7.77 3.13
N ALA A 86 2.11 -8.75 3.86
CA ALA A 86 2.10 -8.77 5.32
C ALA A 86 3.25 -9.64 5.86
N ILE A 87 4.14 -9.07 6.68
CA ILE A 87 5.31 -9.77 7.23
C ILE A 87 4.96 -10.50 8.51
N GLY A 88 5.21 -11.81 8.57
CA GLY A 88 4.97 -12.67 9.75
C GLY A 88 6.22 -13.03 10.53
N LYS A 89 7.39 -12.95 9.90
CA LYS A 89 8.68 -13.26 10.52
C LYS A 89 9.66 -12.12 10.25
N GLY A 90 10.29 -11.62 11.30
CA GLY A 90 11.28 -10.54 11.18
C GLY A 90 12.61 -10.99 10.60
N GLY A 91 13.47 -10.02 10.27
CA GLY A 91 14.83 -10.26 9.79
C GLY A 91 15.52 -8.99 9.30
N ARG A 92 16.85 -9.04 9.24
CA ARG A 92 17.72 -8.03 8.64
C ARG A 92 18.59 -8.72 7.59
N ASP A 93 18.96 -8.00 6.53
CA ASP A 93 19.79 -8.52 5.44
C ASP A 93 19.27 -9.86 4.89
N ILE A 94 17.94 -9.95 4.72
CA ILE A 94 17.26 -11.17 4.30
C ILE A 94 17.65 -11.46 2.85
N ALA A 95 18.27 -12.62 2.63
CA ALA A 95 18.58 -13.08 1.27
C ALA A 95 17.29 -13.23 0.45
N LYS A 96 17.31 -12.79 -0.82
CA LYS A 96 16.18 -12.90 -1.76
C LYS A 96 15.55 -14.31 -1.77
N SER A 97 16.36 -15.37 -1.74
CA SER A 97 15.90 -16.77 -1.72
C SER A 97 15.10 -17.14 -0.47
N ASN A 98 15.28 -16.42 0.63
CA ASN A 98 14.60 -16.67 1.90
C ASN A 98 13.42 -15.72 2.12
N ALA A 99 13.29 -14.65 1.33
CA ALA A 99 12.36 -13.56 1.56
C ALA A 99 10.90 -14.01 1.70
N LEU A 100 10.42 -14.93 0.86
CA LEU A 100 9.03 -15.39 0.92
C LEU A 100 8.69 -16.15 2.22
N SER A 101 9.67 -16.77 2.88
CA SER A 101 9.46 -17.42 4.18
C SER A 101 9.17 -16.42 5.33
N HIS A 102 9.30 -15.12 5.06
CA HIS A 102 8.95 -14.06 6.00
C HIS A 102 7.54 -13.51 5.81
N VAL A 103 6.88 -13.86 4.70
CA VAL A 103 5.54 -13.38 4.37
C VAL A 103 4.49 -14.23 5.09
N TRP A 104 3.59 -13.56 5.80
CA TRP A 104 2.43 -14.16 6.45
C TRP A 104 1.24 -14.28 5.49
N GLY A 105 1.02 -13.24 4.68
CA GLY A 105 -0.11 -13.17 3.76
C GLY A 105 -0.03 -11.97 2.81
N TYR A 106 -1.05 -11.84 1.99
CA TYR A 106 -1.19 -10.79 0.98
C TYR A 106 -2.55 -10.12 1.09
N ALA A 107 -2.62 -8.83 0.77
CA ALA A 107 -3.87 -8.08 0.69
C ALA A 107 -3.87 -7.19 -0.55
N ILE A 108 -5.04 -6.67 -0.88
CA ILE A 108 -5.20 -5.58 -1.84
C ILE A 108 -5.02 -4.26 -1.08
N GLY A 109 -4.32 -3.29 -1.66
CA GLY A 109 -4.12 -1.98 -1.08
C GLY A 109 -4.52 -0.84 -2.03
N ASN A 110 -4.78 0.32 -1.44
CA ASN A 110 -4.90 1.59 -2.17
C ASN A 110 -4.04 2.65 -1.46
N ASP A 111 -2.92 3.04 -2.08
CA ASP A 111 -2.03 4.10 -1.60
C ASP A 111 -2.59 5.48 -2.00
N LEU A 112 -3.40 6.02 -1.10
CA LEU A 112 -4.02 7.32 -1.28
C LEU A 112 -3.00 8.45 -1.16
N THR A 113 -3.08 9.41 -2.06
CA THR A 113 -2.05 10.45 -2.22
C THR A 113 -2.64 11.84 -2.39
N ARG A 114 -2.18 12.81 -1.60
CA ARG A 114 -2.38 14.25 -1.88
C ARG A 114 -1.35 14.67 -2.93
N ARG A 115 -1.70 14.49 -4.21
CA ARG A 115 -0.75 14.53 -5.33
C ARG A 115 -0.11 15.88 -5.50
N ASP A 116 -0.88 16.95 -5.35
CA ASP A 116 -0.38 18.33 -5.37
C ASP A 116 0.75 18.55 -4.35
N LEU A 117 0.53 18.17 -3.09
CA LEU A 117 1.54 18.28 -2.03
C LEU A 117 2.77 17.39 -2.30
N GLN A 118 2.56 16.17 -2.80
CA GLN A 118 3.64 15.24 -3.14
C GLN A 118 4.52 15.78 -4.27
N LEU A 119 3.93 16.39 -5.31
CA LEU A 119 4.66 16.95 -6.45
C LEU A 119 5.49 18.17 -6.03
N VAL A 120 4.91 19.08 -5.24
CA VAL A 120 5.65 20.24 -4.69
C VAL A 120 6.82 19.77 -3.82
N ALA A 121 6.60 18.80 -2.93
CA ALA A 121 7.67 18.25 -2.09
C ALA A 121 8.79 17.65 -2.94
N ARG A 122 8.46 16.86 -3.97
CA ARG A 122 9.42 16.26 -4.91
C ARG A 122 10.24 17.33 -5.62
N GLU A 123 9.61 18.36 -6.17
CA GLU A 123 10.30 19.44 -6.91
C GLU A 123 11.25 20.25 -6.03
N MET A 124 10.89 20.42 -4.75
CA MET A 124 11.71 21.12 -3.77
C MET A 124 12.75 20.23 -3.07
N GLY A 125 12.80 18.93 -3.38
CA GLY A 125 13.66 17.97 -2.67
C GLY A 125 13.32 17.81 -1.18
N ARG A 126 12.04 17.95 -0.82
CA ARG A 126 11.52 17.86 0.55
C ARG A 126 10.89 16.48 0.85
N PRO A 127 10.70 16.12 2.13
CA PRO A 127 10.00 14.90 2.54
C PRO A 127 8.55 14.83 2.02
N TRP A 128 8.07 13.61 1.76
CA TRP A 128 6.77 13.36 1.12
C TRP A 128 5.62 13.12 2.11
N ASP A 129 5.86 13.27 3.42
CA ASP A 129 4.92 12.92 4.48
C ASP A 129 3.55 13.60 4.30
N TRP A 130 3.52 14.87 3.94
CA TRP A 130 2.27 15.57 3.64
C TRP A 130 1.54 14.98 2.42
N GLY A 131 2.27 14.52 1.41
CA GLY A 131 1.69 13.89 0.23
C GLY A 131 1.22 12.44 0.45
N LYS A 132 1.89 11.69 1.32
CA LYS A 132 1.76 10.22 1.41
C LYS A 132 1.37 9.69 2.80
N ALA A 133 1.69 10.36 3.89
CA ALA A 133 1.60 9.84 5.26
C ALA A 133 0.54 10.57 6.11
N PHE A 134 -0.60 10.91 5.50
CA PHE A 134 -1.71 11.58 6.16
C PHE A 134 -2.75 10.58 6.70
N ASP A 135 -3.73 11.08 7.44
CA ASP A 135 -4.79 10.28 8.04
C ASP A 135 -5.53 9.45 6.99
N ARG A 136 -5.80 8.19 7.32
CA ARG A 136 -6.60 7.27 6.48
C ARG A 136 -6.03 7.09 5.05
N SER A 137 -4.72 7.25 4.88
CA SER A 137 -4.06 7.21 3.57
C SER A 137 -3.66 5.81 3.07
N ALA A 138 -3.90 4.75 3.86
CA ALA A 138 -3.49 3.38 3.53
C ALA A 138 -4.68 2.41 3.58
N VAL A 139 -5.50 2.36 2.52
CA VAL A 139 -6.61 1.40 2.51
C VAL A 139 -6.07 0.01 2.27
N CYS A 140 -6.44 -0.95 3.11
CA CYS A 140 -5.98 -2.32 3.06
C CYS A 140 -7.17 -3.28 3.18
N GLY A 141 -7.29 -4.18 2.21
CA GLY A 141 -8.23 -5.29 2.26
C GLY A 141 -7.86 -6.33 3.33
N PRO A 142 -8.72 -7.35 3.51
CA PRO A 142 -8.40 -8.45 4.39
C PRO A 142 -7.10 -9.14 3.94
N VAL A 143 -6.24 -9.47 4.89
CA VAL A 143 -5.02 -10.22 4.60
C VAL A 143 -5.36 -11.69 4.42
N HIS A 144 -5.08 -12.20 3.22
CA HIS A 144 -5.19 -13.61 2.87
C HIS A 144 -3.89 -14.34 3.27
N PRO A 145 -3.94 -15.32 4.18
CA PRO A 145 -2.76 -16.07 4.58
C PRO A 145 -2.11 -16.78 3.38
N VAL A 146 -0.78 -16.87 3.37
CA VAL A 146 -0.02 -17.62 2.33
C VAL A 146 -0.53 -19.06 2.19
N ALA A 147 -0.98 -19.68 3.29
CA ALA A 147 -1.55 -21.02 3.27
C ALA A 147 -2.80 -21.14 2.36
N SER A 148 -3.53 -20.05 2.15
CA SER A 148 -4.75 -20.01 1.34
C SER A 148 -4.50 -19.60 -0.11
N VAL A 149 -3.58 -18.65 -0.34
CA VAL A 149 -3.39 -18.01 -1.67
C VAL A 149 -2.01 -18.24 -2.28
N GLY A 150 -1.11 -18.93 -1.59
CA GLY A 150 0.28 -19.10 -2.00
C GLY A 150 1.04 -17.77 -2.04
N HIS A 151 2.01 -17.68 -2.95
CA HIS A 151 2.78 -16.46 -3.22
C HIS A 151 2.47 -15.97 -4.65
N PRO A 152 1.50 -15.06 -4.85
CA PRO A 152 1.16 -14.59 -6.18
C PRO A 152 2.34 -13.81 -6.78
N SER A 153 2.79 -14.25 -7.96
CA SER A 153 3.83 -13.59 -8.76
C SER A 153 3.32 -13.10 -10.12
N ALA A 154 2.05 -13.38 -10.43
CA ALA A 154 1.33 -12.99 -11.63
C ALA A 154 -0.18 -12.98 -11.30
N GLY A 155 -0.96 -12.31 -12.12
CA GLY A 155 -2.41 -12.14 -11.92
C GLY A 155 -2.82 -10.69 -12.15
N ALA A 156 -4.00 -10.50 -12.73
CA ALA A 156 -4.53 -9.19 -13.03
C ALA A 156 -4.70 -8.35 -11.76
N ILE A 157 -4.23 -7.10 -11.82
CA ILE A 157 -4.52 -6.03 -10.87
C ILE A 157 -5.24 -4.90 -11.62
N GLN A 158 -6.39 -4.50 -11.11
CA GLN A 158 -7.24 -3.51 -11.75
C GLN A 158 -7.79 -2.52 -10.74
N THR A 159 -7.82 -1.24 -11.11
CA THR A 159 -8.48 -0.18 -10.33
C THR A 159 -9.59 0.43 -11.15
N MET A 160 -10.79 0.48 -10.59
CA MET A 160 -11.95 1.14 -11.16
C MET A 160 -12.39 2.30 -10.28
N VAL A 161 -12.73 3.43 -10.89
CA VAL A 161 -13.43 4.52 -10.22
C VAL A 161 -14.85 4.58 -10.80
N ASN A 162 -15.83 4.35 -9.94
CA ASN A 162 -17.21 4.11 -10.32
C ASN A 162 -17.33 2.94 -11.31
N ALA A 163 -17.71 3.21 -12.56
CA ALA A 163 -17.83 2.21 -13.62
C ALA A 163 -16.65 2.20 -14.59
N GLU A 164 -15.65 3.05 -14.40
CA GLU A 164 -14.56 3.24 -15.36
C GLU A 164 -13.27 2.58 -14.87
N VAL A 165 -12.67 1.76 -15.72
CA VAL A 165 -11.35 1.17 -15.49
C VAL A 165 -10.28 2.25 -15.66
N LYS A 166 -9.48 2.46 -14.62
CA LYS A 166 -8.38 3.45 -14.63
C LYS A 166 -7.01 2.82 -14.66
N GLN A 167 -6.83 1.70 -13.96
CA GLN A 167 -5.60 0.90 -13.99
C GLN A 167 -5.94 -0.53 -14.39
N ASP A 168 -5.12 -1.13 -15.24
CA ASP A 168 -5.24 -2.51 -15.72
C ASP A 168 -3.84 -3.04 -16.07
N ALA A 169 -3.34 -3.99 -15.28
CA ALA A 169 -1.99 -4.54 -15.40
C ALA A 169 -1.91 -5.94 -14.78
N ASP A 170 -0.74 -6.56 -14.81
CA ASP A 170 -0.46 -7.82 -14.12
C ASP A 170 0.62 -7.67 -13.03
N LEU A 171 0.53 -8.44 -11.94
CA LEU A 171 1.55 -8.46 -10.87
C LEU A 171 2.95 -8.85 -11.39
N SER A 172 3.04 -9.57 -12.50
CA SER A 172 4.32 -9.92 -13.15
C SER A 172 5.05 -8.72 -13.75
N GLU A 173 4.41 -7.55 -13.85
CA GLU A 173 5.00 -6.31 -14.37
C GLU A 173 5.76 -5.50 -13.30
N LEU A 174 5.82 -5.98 -12.05
CA LEU A 174 6.66 -5.40 -11.01
C LEU A 174 8.13 -5.38 -11.45
N ILE A 175 8.78 -4.21 -11.39
CA ILE A 175 10.22 -4.05 -11.70
C ILE A 175 11.07 -4.82 -10.68
N TRP A 176 10.72 -4.66 -9.39
CA TRP A 176 11.28 -5.38 -8.27
C TRP A 176 10.21 -6.30 -7.71
N SER A 177 10.43 -7.61 -7.85
CA SER A 177 9.53 -8.63 -7.32
C SER A 177 9.43 -8.56 -5.78
N VAL A 178 8.36 -9.12 -5.21
CA VAL A 178 8.18 -9.17 -3.74
C VAL A 178 9.43 -9.69 -2.99
N PRO A 179 10.09 -10.80 -3.41
CA PRO A 179 11.33 -11.25 -2.78
C PRO A 179 12.47 -10.22 -2.82
N GLU A 180 12.59 -9.45 -3.91
CA GLU A 180 13.61 -8.41 -4.06
C GLU A 180 13.31 -7.21 -3.17
N VAL A 181 12.05 -6.76 -3.14
CA VAL A 181 11.59 -5.65 -2.29
C VAL A 181 11.89 -5.95 -0.82
N ILE A 182 11.53 -7.14 -0.33
CA ILE A 182 11.81 -7.57 1.04
C ILE A 182 13.32 -7.58 1.32
N SER A 183 14.11 -8.16 0.40
CA SER A 183 15.56 -8.26 0.55
C SER A 183 16.21 -6.87 0.65
N ILE A 184 15.87 -5.97 -0.27
CA ILE A 184 16.40 -4.59 -0.33
C ILE A 184 15.98 -3.81 0.93
N LEU A 185 14.69 -3.83 1.27
CA LEU A 185 14.17 -3.10 2.43
C LEU A 185 14.82 -3.58 3.74
N SER A 186 15.04 -4.89 3.87
CA SER A 186 15.65 -5.50 5.07
C SER A 186 17.11 -5.11 5.30
N GLY A 187 17.79 -4.58 4.27
CA GLY A 187 19.13 -4.01 4.42
C GLY A 187 19.13 -2.61 5.05
N SER A 188 18.03 -1.86 4.89
CA SER A 188 17.86 -0.54 5.51
C SER A 188 17.36 -0.66 6.96
N VAL A 189 16.29 -1.45 7.16
CA VAL A 189 15.63 -1.62 8.46
C VAL A 189 15.44 -3.09 8.77
N GLU A 190 15.46 -3.44 10.05
CA GLU A 190 15.02 -4.78 10.46
C GLU A 190 13.49 -4.87 10.29
N LEU A 191 13.06 -5.79 9.42
CA LEU A 191 11.66 -6.14 9.27
C LEU A 191 11.20 -6.90 10.51
N ARG A 192 9.95 -6.70 10.90
CA ARG A 192 9.34 -7.34 12.06
C ARG A 192 7.94 -7.86 11.71
N PRO A 193 7.44 -8.86 12.45
CA PRO A 193 6.04 -9.27 12.34
C PRO A 193 5.12 -8.06 12.51
N GLY A 194 4.12 -7.95 11.62
CA GLY A 194 3.20 -6.81 11.58
C GLY A 194 3.57 -5.72 10.58
N ASP A 195 4.77 -5.75 9.99
CA ASP A 195 5.10 -4.82 8.91
C ASP A 195 4.27 -5.12 7.65
N LEU A 196 3.75 -4.07 7.01
CA LEU A 196 3.07 -4.10 5.71
C LEU A 196 3.97 -3.47 4.65
N ILE A 197 3.98 -4.05 3.45
CA ILE A 197 4.71 -3.51 2.29
C ILE A 197 3.77 -3.36 1.11
N TYR A 198 3.51 -2.12 0.72
CA TYR A 198 2.81 -1.68 -0.49
C TYR A 198 3.81 -1.73 -1.65
N SER A 199 3.58 -2.62 -2.61
CA SER A 199 4.60 -3.04 -3.59
C SER A 199 4.78 -2.10 -4.79
N GLY A 200 4.04 -1.00 -4.86
CA GLY A 200 3.95 -0.10 -6.00
C GLY A 200 2.69 -0.32 -6.83
N THR A 201 2.36 0.68 -7.63
CA THR A 201 1.11 0.76 -8.43
C THR A 201 1.39 0.77 -9.95
N PRO A 202 0.50 0.18 -10.78
CA PRO A 202 0.58 0.25 -12.24
C PRO A 202 0.24 1.64 -12.80
N ALA A 203 0.40 1.83 -14.11
CA ALA A 203 0.07 3.09 -14.77
C ALA A 203 -1.44 3.40 -14.70
N GLY A 204 -1.81 4.67 -14.85
CA GLY A 204 -3.21 5.11 -14.81
C GLY A 204 -3.68 5.60 -13.44
N VAL A 205 -2.74 6.09 -12.62
CA VAL A 205 -3.09 6.78 -11.37
C VAL A 205 -3.93 8.02 -11.68
N GLY A 206 -4.95 8.28 -10.89
CA GLY A 206 -5.92 9.32 -11.23
C GLY A 206 -6.56 9.96 -10.01
N ARG A 207 -7.22 11.08 -10.25
CA ARG A 207 -7.91 11.86 -9.23
C ARG A 207 -9.20 11.16 -8.77
N LEU A 208 -9.47 11.27 -7.49
CA LEU A 208 -10.72 10.95 -6.82
C LEU A 208 -11.44 12.24 -6.44
N GLU A 209 -12.76 12.21 -6.49
CA GLU A 209 -13.64 13.26 -5.99
C GLU A 209 -14.56 12.74 -4.88
N VAL A 210 -15.19 13.66 -4.17
CA VAL A 210 -16.25 13.32 -3.21
C VAL A 210 -17.40 12.62 -3.93
N GLY A 211 -17.84 11.49 -3.38
CA GLY A 211 -18.89 10.64 -3.93
C GLY A 211 -18.36 9.48 -4.78
N ASP A 212 -17.07 9.48 -5.14
CA ASP A 212 -16.49 8.39 -5.91
C ASP A 212 -16.42 7.08 -5.11
N ILE A 213 -16.63 5.98 -5.82
CA ILE A 213 -16.36 4.63 -5.32
C ILE A 213 -15.16 4.08 -6.07
N CYS A 214 -14.03 3.95 -5.40
CA CYS A 214 -12.83 3.34 -5.92
C CYS A 214 -12.80 1.85 -5.56
N LYS A 215 -12.60 0.97 -6.55
CA LYS A 215 -12.46 -0.47 -6.36
C LYS A 215 -11.12 -0.93 -6.89
N VAL A 216 -10.35 -1.64 -6.08
CA VAL A 216 -9.12 -2.30 -6.49
C VAL A 216 -9.34 -3.80 -6.43
N SER A 217 -9.03 -4.54 -7.49
CA SER A 217 -9.16 -5.99 -7.53
C SER A 217 -7.84 -6.64 -7.92
N ILE A 218 -7.50 -7.74 -7.26
CA ILE A 218 -6.34 -8.57 -7.62
C ILE A 218 -6.81 -10.02 -7.76
N ALA A 219 -6.42 -10.67 -8.85
CA ALA A 219 -6.73 -12.07 -9.11
C ALA A 219 -6.32 -12.95 -7.90
N GLY A 220 -7.28 -13.69 -7.34
CA GLY A 220 -7.07 -14.54 -6.17
C GLY A 220 -7.19 -13.85 -4.80
N LEU A 221 -7.32 -12.53 -4.74
CA LEU A 221 -7.48 -11.76 -3.48
C LEU A 221 -8.82 -11.01 -3.37
N GLY A 222 -9.66 -11.06 -4.41
CA GLY A 222 -10.99 -10.45 -4.40
C GLY A 222 -10.97 -8.97 -4.80
N VAL A 223 -11.78 -8.16 -4.11
CA VAL A 223 -11.99 -6.74 -4.41
C VAL A 223 -12.00 -5.93 -3.11
N LEU A 224 -11.19 -4.86 -3.08
CA LEU A 224 -11.19 -3.80 -2.09
C LEU A 224 -12.06 -2.64 -2.58
N THR A 225 -12.98 -2.14 -1.76
CA THR A 225 -13.83 -0.98 -2.07
C THR A 225 -13.58 0.17 -1.10
N THR A 226 -13.41 1.37 -1.64
CA THR A 226 -13.23 2.62 -0.90
C THR A 226 -14.23 3.66 -1.40
N THR A 227 -15.05 4.21 -0.50
CA THR A 227 -15.98 5.30 -0.84
C THR A 227 -15.45 6.62 -0.33
N ILE A 228 -15.35 7.63 -1.20
CA ILE A 228 -14.88 8.96 -0.83
C ILE A 228 -16.05 9.83 -0.39
N VAL A 229 -15.94 10.39 0.81
CA VAL A 229 -16.97 11.25 1.41
C VAL A 229 -16.43 12.64 1.69
N MET A 230 -17.33 13.61 1.90
CA MET A 230 -16.92 14.90 2.46
C MET A 230 -16.23 14.69 3.80
N ALA A 231 -15.19 15.47 4.10
CA ALA A 231 -14.69 15.55 5.45
C ALA A 231 -15.77 16.16 6.36
N ASP A 232 -15.99 15.52 7.52
CA ASP A 232 -16.78 16.12 8.58
C ASP A 232 -16.02 17.37 9.07
N GLY A 233 -16.72 18.51 9.09
CA GLY A 233 -16.17 19.80 9.52
C GLY A 233 -16.10 19.97 11.03
#